data_AF-A0A1I4DD34-F1
#
_entry.id   AF-A0A1I4DD34-F1
#
_cell.length_a   1.000
_cell.length_b   1.000
_cell.length_c   1.000
_cell.angle_alpha   90.00
_cell.angle_beta   90.00
_cell.angle_gamma   90.00
#
_symmetry.space_group_name_H-M   'P 1'
#
loop_
_entity.id
_entity.type
_entity.pdbx_description
1 polymer ?
#
loop_
_entity_poly.entity_id
_entity_poly.type
_entity_poly.pdbx_seq_one_letter_code
_entity_poly.pdbx_strand_id
1 'polypeptide(L)'
;MSLMRTYSFRDYQLNKSKKTGFTVDGDRLTSEDHGERLVYLEPLDGAEEGMQWGRLHYECSRGEENVILMRAISSDIKLDEEKLKELFRKIEPRANHEDILLFENAGRYLYLMIEVRGEGVVSISNIKVMNPGDNFLNTFPEIYRKRGSTFHRYLSVFSSIYNDFDEKIDNIDEILDIEKAPEEFLSYYAQWLGIRLEASVPIEVYRKLLREAYELNSIKGTAEAFKRIVRLLTGYECKIIERVFWDGQYLEKNREMLEELFGKDDNCVTILIYGEKDFVIDRALASLLNQFKPAMVQISIIYIGAGEVMDSYSFLSGNAKIMDRNEGIIDKKMRLGDGLIMS
;
A
#
# COMPACT_ATOMS: atom_id res chain seq x y z
N MET A 1 29.19 8.10 -20.90
CA MET A 1 28.02 7.45 -20.26
C MET A 1 27.15 6.91 -21.38
N SER A 2 27.11 5.59 -21.56
CA SER A 2 26.13 4.98 -22.48
C SER A 2 24.76 5.18 -21.83
N LEU A 3 23.81 5.83 -22.52
CA LEU A 3 22.42 5.89 -22.04
C LEU A 3 21.90 4.47 -21.89
N MET A 4 21.39 4.13 -20.71
CA MET A 4 20.63 2.92 -20.49
C MET A 4 19.25 3.12 -21.14
N ARG A 5 18.97 2.35 -22.20
CA ARG A 5 17.68 2.33 -22.89
C ARG A 5 16.91 1.11 -22.39
N THR A 6 15.75 1.36 -21.80
CA THR A 6 14.80 0.32 -21.41
C THR A 6 13.62 0.36 -22.37
N TYR A 7 13.38 -0.75 -23.07
CA TYR A 7 12.28 -0.93 -23.99
C TYR A 7 11.22 -1.80 -23.30
N SER A 8 10.07 -1.20 -22.98
CA SER A 8 8.95 -1.91 -22.34
C SER A 8 7.84 -2.19 -23.34
N PHE A 9 7.29 -3.40 -23.31
CA PHE A 9 6.08 -3.73 -24.04
C PHE A 9 4.85 -3.36 -23.20
N ARG A 10 4.16 -2.29 -23.60
CA ARG A 10 2.92 -1.84 -22.97
C ARG A 10 1.71 -2.29 -23.80
N ASP A 11 0.51 -2.04 -23.28
CA ASP A 11 -0.79 -2.39 -23.85
C ASP A 11 -0.88 -2.16 -25.37
N TYR A 12 -0.39 -1.01 -25.85
CA TYR A 12 -0.37 -0.68 -27.28
C TYR A 12 0.48 -1.65 -28.12
N GLN A 13 1.70 -1.94 -27.67
CA GLN A 13 2.61 -2.87 -28.37
C GLN A 13 2.11 -4.32 -28.26
N LEU A 14 1.59 -4.70 -27.10
CA LEU A 14 1.03 -6.03 -26.87
C LEU A 14 -0.19 -6.25 -27.77
N ASN A 15 -1.07 -5.25 -27.94
CA ASN A 15 -2.22 -5.35 -28.84
C ASN A 15 -1.83 -5.47 -30.31
N LYS A 16 -0.78 -4.77 -30.77
CA LYS A 16 -0.26 -4.90 -32.14
C LYS A 16 0.40 -6.24 -32.42
N SER A 17 0.96 -6.87 -31.40
CA SER A 17 1.65 -8.16 -31.52
C SER A 17 0.73 -9.26 -32.04
N LYS A 18 1.25 -10.21 -32.82
CA LYS A 18 0.47 -11.33 -33.35
C LYS A 18 0.35 -12.43 -32.29
N LYS A 19 -0.87 -12.75 -31.91
CA LYS A 19 -1.19 -13.61 -30.76
C LYS A 19 -2.09 -14.77 -31.22
N THR A 20 -1.79 -15.96 -30.74
CA THR A 20 -2.63 -17.17 -30.84
C THR A 20 -2.79 -17.72 -29.43
N GLY A 21 -4.03 -17.90 -28.96
CA GLY A 21 -4.30 -18.42 -27.61
C GLY A 21 -3.98 -17.46 -26.46
N PHE A 22 -3.75 -16.16 -26.73
CA PHE A 22 -3.49 -15.13 -25.72
C PHE A 22 -4.45 -13.94 -25.87
N THR A 23 -4.87 -13.42 -24.73
CA THR A 23 -5.59 -12.14 -24.58
C THR A 23 -4.72 -11.11 -23.89
N VAL A 24 -4.99 -9.82 -24.14
CA VAL A 24 -4.28 -8.70 -23.52
C VAL A 24 -5.20 -8.07 -22.48
N ASP A 25 -4.69 -7.93 -21.25
CA ASP A 25 -5.34 -7.22 -20.15
C ASP A 25 -4.39 -6.14 -19.63
N GLY A 26 -4.54 -4.92 -20.16
CA GLY A 26 -3.58 -3.83 -19.96
C GLY A 26 -2.17 -4.20 -20.43
N ASP A 27 -1.19 -4.14 -19.53
CA ASP A 27 0.21 -4.50 -19.81
C ASP A 27 0.50 -6.00 -19.61
N ARG A 28 -0.53 -6.86 -19.60
CA ARG A 28 -0.41 -8.30 -19.34
C ARG A 28 -0.92 -9.16 -20.50
N LEU A 29 -0.24 -10.27 -20.75
CA LEU A 29 -0.67 -11.34 -21.65
C LEU A 29 -1.22 -12.50 -20.81
N THR A 30 -2.49 -12.83 -21.00
CA THR A 30 -3.17 -13.93 -20.29
C THR A 30 -3.59 -15.02 -21.26
N SER A 31 -3.52 -16.27 -20.81
CA SER A 31 -3.99 -17.43 -21.57
C SER A 31 -4.67 -18.41 -20.63
N GLU A 32 -5.92 -18.76 -20.95
CA GLU A 32 -6.74 -19.72 -20.21
C GLU A 32 -6.88 -21.06 -20.97
N ASP A 33 -6.45 -21.11 -22.23
CA ASP A 33 -6.92 -22.07 -23.23
C ASP A 33 -5.96 -23.25 -23.46
N HIS A 34 -6.42 -24.46 -23.78
CA HIS A 34 -5.58 -25.66 -23.90
C HIS A 34 -4.91 -25.86 -25.29
N GLY A 35 -4.95 -24.83 -26.14
CA GLY A 35 -4.48 -24.86 -27.54
C GLY A 35 -3.05 -24.37 -27.78
N GLU A 36 -2.74 -24.02 -29.03
CA GLU A 36 -1.45 -23.39 -29.39
C GLU A 36 -1.38 -21.96 -28.80
N ARG A 37 -0.52 -21.78 -27.80
CA ARG A 37 -0.29 -20.50 -27.13
C ARG A 37 1.00 -19.89 -27.63
N LEU A 38 0.88 -18.89 -28.51
CA LEU A 38 2.01 -18.31 -29.22
C LEU A 38 1.85 -16.80 -29.41
N VAL A 39 2.90 -16.04 -29.12
CA VAL A 39 2.95 -14.60 -29.35
C VAL A 39 4.22 -14.23 -30.09
N TYR A 40 4.07 -13.51 -31.20
CA TYR A 40 5.15 -12.78 -31.86
C TYR A 40 5.03 -11.31 -31.48
N LEU A 41 5.98 -10.83 -30.68
CA LEU A 41 6.01 -9.44 -30.27
C LEU A 41 6.43 -8.53 -31.42
N GLU A 42 5.94 -7.29 -31.39
CA GLU A 42 6.43 -6.25 -32.30
C GLU A 42 7.95 -6.08 -32.18
N PRO A 43 8.67 -5.90 -33.31
CA PRO A 43 10.11 -5.78 -33.27
C PRO A 43 10.54 -4.50 -32.54
N LEU A 44 11.52 -4.63 -31.66
CA LEU A 44 12.18 -3.48 -31.06
C LEU A 44 13.21 -2.92 -32.05
N ASP A 45 13.20 -1.60 -32.26
CA ASP A 45 14.19 -0.90 -33.08
C ASP A 45 15.20 -0.20 -32.17
N GLY A 46 16.44 -0.66 -32.25
CA GLY A 46 17.61 -0.12 -31.57
C GLY A 46 18.15 1.19 -32.18
N ALA A 47 17.66 1.56 -33.36
CA ALA A 47 18.08 2.69 -34.21
C ALA A 47 19.51 2.60 -34.80
N GLU A 48 20.40 1.81 -34.20
CA GLU A 48 21.81 1.67 -34.61
C GLU A 48 22.10 0.26 -35.16
N GLU A 49 22.82 0.18 -36.27
CA GLU A 49 23.33 -1.09 -36.80
C GLU A 49 24.37 -1.69 -35.85
N GLY A 50 24.39 -3.01 -35.73
CA GLY A 50 25.27 -3.74 -34.83
C GLY A 50 24.98 -3.54 -33.34
N MET A 51 23.83 -2.94 -32.99
CA MET A 51 23.45 -2.71 -31.60
C MET A 51 23.40 -4.04 -30.84
N GLN A 52 24.16 -4.12 -29.76
CA GLN A 52 24.19 -5.31 -28.91
C GLN A 52 23.06 -5.24 -27.90
N TRP A 53 22.23 -6.27 -27.85
CA TRP A 53 21.15 -6.36 -26.89
C TRP A 53 21.65 -6.87 -25.53
N GLY A 54 21.00 -6.41 -24.46
CA GLY A 54 21.42 -6.68 -23.09
C GLY A 54 20.62 -7.82 -22.46
N ARG A 55 19.65 -7.46 -21.62
CA ARG A 55 18.84 -8.41 -20.84
C ARG A 55 17.37 -8.23 -21.17
N LEU A 56 16.65 -9.34 -21.29
CA LEU A 56 15.20 -9.40 -21.37
C LEU A 56 14.69 -9.92 -20.03
N HIS A 57 13.79 -9.16 -19.42
CA HIS A 57 13.11 -9.50 -18.19
C HIS A 57 11.61 -9.61 -18.46
N TYR A 58 10.94 -10.57 -17.84
CA TYR A 58 9.50 -10.66 -17.77
C TYR A 58 9.08 -11.35 -16.48
N GLU A 59 7.92 -10.99 -15.97
CA GLU A 59 7.29 -11.67 -14.83
C GLU A 59 6.29 -12.69 -15.35
N CYS A 60 6.20 -13.84 -14.70
CA CYS A 60 5.20 -14.83 -15.05
C CYS A 60 4.52 -15.46 -13.84
N SER A 61 3.20 -15.62 -13.94
CA SER A 61 2.40 -16.46 -13.04
C SER A 61 1.86 -17.64 -13.82
N ARG A 62 2.24 -18.86 -13.43
CA ARG A 62 1.93 -20.09 -14.16
C ARG A 62 1.72 -21.26 -13.21
N GLY A 63 0.87 -22.21 -13.60
CA GLY A 63 0.82 -23.53 -12.94
C GLY A 63 2.06 -24.37 -13.25
N GLU A 64 2.38 -25.36 -12.39
CA GLU A 64 3.61 -26.17 -12.47
C GLU A 64 3.81 -26.86 -13.83
N GLU A 65 2.73 -27.27 -14.48
CA GLU A 65 2.69 -27.97 -15.77
C GLU A 65 2.99 -27.07 -16.99
N ASN A 66 3.00 -25.75 -16.82
CA ASN A 66 3.23 -24.81 -17.92
C ASN A 66 4.71 -24.53 -18.10
N VAL A 67 5.21 -24.68 -19.32
CA VAL A 67 6.57 -24.30 -19.72
C VAL A 67 6.51 -23.10 -20.66
N ILE A 68 7.19 -22.02 -20.29
CA ILE A 68 7.33 -20.82 -21.12
C ILE A 68 8.63 -20.93 -21.90
N LEU A 69 8.52 -20.89 -23.22
CA LEU A 69 9.63 -20.97 -24.17
C LEU A 69 9.78 -19.62 -24.86
N MET A 70 10.93 -18.99 -24.66
CA MET A 70 11.23 -17.70 -25.26
C MET A 70 12.34 -17.82 -26.30
N ARG A 71 12.15 -17.22 -27.46
CA ARG A 71 13.12 -17.16 -28.56
C ARG A 71 13.37 -15.71 -28.95
N ALA A 72 14.63 -15.40 -29.22
CA ALA A 72 15.08 -14.07 -29.59
C ALA A 72 15.97 -14.12 -30.84
N ILE A 73 15.68 -13.25 -31.81
CA ILE A 73 16.46 -13.08 -33.04
C ILE A 73 16.82 -11.61 -33.17
N SER A 74 18.06 -11.32 -33.54
CA SER A 74 18.49 -9.96 -33.88
C SER A 74 18.93 -9.87 -35.34
N SER A 75 18.71 -8.72 -35.97
CA SER A 75 19.11 -8.46 -37.37
C SER A 75 19.26 -6.96 -37.60
N ASP A 76 20.24 -6.55 -38.41
CA ASP A 76 20.38 -5.14 -38.83
C ASP A 76 19.33 -4.71 -39.85
N ILE A 77 18.81 -5.68 -40.60
CA ILE A 77 17.78 -5.45 -41.62
C ILE A 77 16.45 -5.93 -41.07
N LYS A 78 15.38 -5.18 -41.37
CA LYS A 78 14.03 -5.60 -41.03
C LYS A 78 13.69 -6.88 -41.81
N LEU A 79 13.42 -7.95 -41.08
CA LEU A 79 13.09 -9.27 -41.63
C LEU A 79 11.58 -9.39 -41.93
N ASP A 80 11.28 -10.10 -43.01
CA ASP A 80 9.92 -10.48 -43.38
C ASP A 80 9.40 -11.62 -42.49
N GLU A 81 8.08 -11.73 -42.36
CA GLU A 81 7.44 -12.70 -41.45
C GLU A 81 7.74 -14.16 -41.76
N GLU A 82 7.80 -14.53 -43.05
CA GLU A 82 8.09 -15.91 -43.44
C GLU A 82 9.49 -16.33 -43.02
N LYS A 83 10.48 -15.45 -43.25
CA LYS A 83 11.86 -15.66 -42.81
C LYS A 83 11.97 -15.73 -41.29
N LEU A 84 11.24 -14.87 -40.56
CA LEU A 84 11.22 -14.91 -39.10
C LEU A 84 10.69 -16.24 -38.57
N LYS A 85 9.58 -16.75 -39.11
CA LYS A 85 9.01 -18.05 -38.72
C LYS A 85 9.99 -19.20 -38.97
N GLU A 86 10.71 -19.18 -40.09
CA GLU A 86 11.74 -20.19 -40.37
C GLU A 86 12.92 -20.11 -39.39
N LEU A 87 13.38 -18.89 -39.08
CA LEU A 87 14.50 -18.70 -38.16
C LEU A 87 14.12 -19.11 -36.73
N PHE A 88 12.92 -18.76 -36.26
CA PHE A 88 12.44 -19.17 -34.94
C PHE A 88 12.34 -20.69 -34.77
N ARG A 89 12.09 -21.45 -35.85
CA ARG A 89 12.10 -22.92 -35.81
C ARG A 89 13.50 -23.52 -35.63
N LYS A 90 14.56 -22.80 -36.01
CA LYS A 90 15.95 -23.27 -35.97
C LYS A 90 16.65 -22.92 -34.66
N ILE A 91 16.10 -22.00 -33.87
CA ILE A 91 16.71 -21.51 -32.64
C ILE A 91 16.17 -22.28 -31.45
N GLU A 92 17.08 -22.73 -30.60
CA GLU A 92 16.74 -23.38 -29.34
C GLU A 92 16.05 -22.37 -28.41
N PRO A 93 14.86 -22.71 -27.87
CA PRO A 93 14.19 -21.85 -26.92
C PRO A 93 14.92 -21.83 -25.58
N ARG A 94 14.84 -20.69 -24.90
CA ARG A 94 15.21 -20.57 -23.49
C ARG A 94 13.94 -20.79 -22.66
N ALA A 95 13.96 -21.77 -21.77
CA ALA A 95 12.78 -22.23 -21.05
C ALA A 95 12.77 -21.74 -19.60
N ASN A 96 11.61 -21.28 -19.11
CA ASN A 96 11.34 -21.02 -17.68
C ASN A 96 12.34 -20.10 -16.95
N HIS A 97 12.85 -19.08 -17.63
CA HIS A 97 13.69 -18.06 -17.03
C HIS A 97 13.06 -16.69 -17.23
N GLU A 98 12.69 -16.04 -16.13
CA GLU A 98 12.20 -14.65 -16.12
C GLU A 98 13.25 -13.68 -16.64
N ASP A 99 14.53 -14.03 -16.43
CA ASP A 99 15.67 -13.28 -16.91
C ASP A 99 16.46 -14.01 -17.99
N ILE A 100 16.55 -13.37 -19.14
CA ILE A 100 17.22 -13.90 -20.31
C ILE A 100 18.33 -12.95 -20.78
N LEU A 101 19.55 -13.47 -20.82
CA LEU A 101 20.70 -12.75 -21.34
C LEU A 101 20.70 -12.81 -22.88
N LEU A 102 20.69 -11.63 -23.52
CA LEU A 102 20.70 -11.44 -24.98
C LEU A 102 22.07 -10.98 -25.51
N PHE A 103 23.16 -11.18 -24.77
CA PHE A 103 24.49 -10.67 -25.13
C PHE A 103 25.09 -11.25 -26.42
N GLU A 104 24.55 -12.36 -26.89
CA GLU A 104 24.93 -12.98 -28.17
C GLU A 104 24.14 -12.38 -29.34
N ASN A 105 23.08 -11.62 -29.06
CA ASN A 105 22.23 -10.98 -30.05
C ASN A 105 22.75 -9.57 -30.35
N ALA A 106 23.28 -9.38 -31.56
CA ALA A 106 23.63 -8.08 -32.12
C ALA A 106 22.80 -7.81 -33.38
N GLY A 107 22.29 -6.59 -33.51
CA GLY A 107 21.56 -6.11 -34.67
C GLY A 107 20.58 -4.99 -34.33
N ARG A 108 20.29 -4.12 -35.29
CA ARG A 108 19.33 -3.01 -35.12
C ARG A 108 17.96 -3.44 -34.61
N TYR A 109 17.39 -4.51 -35.16
CA TYR A 109 16.07 -5.00 -34.79
C TYR A 109 16.17 -6.23 -33.88
N LEU A 110 15.35 -6.28 -32.83
CA LEU A 110 15.15 -7.46 -31.99
C LEU A 110 13.73 -7.99 -32.15
N TYR A 111 13.64 -9.28 -32.48
CA TYR A 111 12.41 -10.02 -32.62
C TYR A 111 12.29 -11.02 -31.47
N LEU A 112 11.15 -11.01 -30.79
CA LEU A 112 10.86 -11.88 -29.66
C LEU A 112 9.63 -12.74 -29.94
N MET A 113 9.73 -14.01 -29.61
CA MET A 113 8.64 -14.97 -29.71
C MET A 113 8.49 -15.73 -28.39
N ILE A 114 7.25 -15.78 -27.90
CA ILE A 114 6.87 -16.44 -26.66
C ILE A 114 5.92 -17.57 -27.02
N GLU A 115 6.28 -18.79 -26.64
CA GLU A 115 5.47 -19.99 -26.79
C GLU A 115 5.22 -20.57 -25.41
N VAL A 116 3.98 -20.91 -25.08
CA VAL A 116 3.63 -21.58 -23.81
C VAL A 116 3.12 -22.97 -24.12
N ARG A 117 3.70 -23.97 -23.45
CA ARG A 117 3.29 -25.38 -23.55
C ARG A 117 2.78 -25.85 -22.20
N GLY A 118 1.74 -26.66 -22.17
CA GLY A 118 1.14 -27.17 -20.93
C GLY A 118 -0.28 -26.67 -20.73
N GLU A 119 -0.91 -27.13 -19.65
CA GLU A 119 -2.30 -26.85 -19.33
C GLU A 119 -2.44 -25.93 -18.12
N GLY A 120 -3.52 -25.15 -18.08
CA GLY A 120 -3.82 -24.21 -17.00
C GLY A 120 -3.53 -22.75 -17.37
N VAL A 121 -3.83 -21.85 -16.43
CA VAL A 121 -3.78 -20.41 -16.66
C VAL A 121 -2.34 -19.91 -16.59
N VAL A 122 -1.97 -19.07 -17.55
CA VAL A 122 -0.68 -18.37 -17.58
C VAL A 122 -0.90 -16.87 -17.76
N SER A 123 -0.19 -16.08 -16.96
CA SER A 123 -0.12 -14.62 -17.06
C SER A 123 1.34 -14.21 -17.21
N ILE A 124 1.65 -13.39 -18.20
CA ILE A 124 2.98 -12.81 -18.45
C ILE A 124 2.85 -11.29 -18.41
N SER A 125 3.68 -10.65 -17.61
CA SER A 125 3.68 -9.19 -17.42
C SER A 125 5.09 -8.62 -17.40
N ASN A 126 5.18 -7.29 -17.38
CA ASN A 126 6.43 -6.55 -17.16
C ASN A 126 7.56 -6.91 -18.16
N ILE A 127 7.20 -7.16 -19.43
CA ILE A 127 8.17 -7.54 -20.46
C ILE A 127 9.03 -6.32 -20.81
N LYS A 128 10.32 -6.38 -20.46
CA LYS A 128 11.29 -5.29 -20.61
C LYS A 128 12.59 -5.78 -21.23
N VAL A 129 13.15 -5.02 -22.17
CA VAL A 129 14.50 -5.23 -22.71
C VAL A 129 15.39 -4.06 -22.32
N MET A 130 16.47 -4.34 -21.59
CA MET A 130 17.43 -3.35 -21.11
C MET A 130 18.71 -3.35 -21.94
N ASN A 131 19.20 -2.16 -22.31
CA ASN A 131 20.44 -1.99 -23.06
C ASN A 131 21.27 -0.77 -22.60
N PRO A 132 22.56 -0.93 -22.24
CA PRO A 132 23.24 -2.20 -21.98
C PRO A 132 22.71 -2.75 -20.65
N GLY A 133 22.12 -3.94 -20.66
CA GLY A 133 21.56 -4.58 -19.46
C GLY A 133 22.61 -5.06 -18.44
N ASP A 134 23.84 -4.56 -18.52
CA ASP A 134 24.96 -4.93 -17.65
C ASP A 134 25.72 -3.69 -17.17
N ASN A 135 25.20 -3.09 -16.09
CA ASN A 135 25.78 -1.91 -15.46
C ASN A 135 27.16 -2.20 -14.85
N PHE A 136 27.37 -3.43 -14.38
CA PHE A 136 28.60 -3.80 -13.65
C PHE A 136 29.81 -4.03 -14.54
N LEU A 137 29.65 -4.64 -15.72
CA LEU A 137 30.80 -4.97 -16.57
C LEU A 137 31.60 -3.72 -16.95
N ASN A 138 30.90 -2.59 -17.19
CA ASN A 138 31.52 -1.34 -17.59
C ASN A 138 32.41 -0.71 -16.49
N THR A 139 32.22 -1.08 -15.24
CA THR A 139 33.01 -0.61 -14.09
C THR A 139 34.39 -1.27 -14.04
N PHE A 140 34.56 -2.45 -14.64
CA PHE A 140 35.84 -3.17 -14.66
C PHE A 140 36.80 -2.65 -15.74
N PRO A 141 38.12 -2.87 -15.63
CA PRO A 141 39.08 -2.59 -16.70
C PRO A 141 38.77 -3.35 -18.01
N GLU A 142 39.18 -2.80 -19.16
CA GLU A 142 38.84 -3.34 -20.50
C GLU A 142 39.21 -4.81 -20.69
N ILE A 143 40.32 -5.27 -20.10
CA ILE A 143 40.77 -6.66 -20.16
C ILE A 143 39.75 -7.66 -19.59
N TYR A 144 38.85 -7.22 -18.71
CA TYR A 144 37.78 -8.03 -18.12
C TYR A 144 36.42 -7.80 -18.79
N ARG A 145 36.28 -6.81 -19.69
CA ARG A 145 35.02 -6.46 -20.38
C ARG A 145 34.69 -7.37 -21.55
N LYS A 146 35.10 -8.64 -21.51
CA LYS A 146 34.77 -9.60 -22.57
C LYS A 146 33.30 -10.03 -22.42
N ARG A 147 32.43 -9.46 -23.24
CA ARG A 147 31.01 -9.84 -23.34
C ARG A 147 30.87 -11.32 -23.74
N GLY A 148 29.86 -11.99 -23.20
CA GLY A 148 29.62 -13.43 -23.39
C GLY A 148 30.59 -14.37 -22.66
N SER A 149 31.62 -13.85 -21.97
CA SER A 149 32.53 -14.68 -21.17
C SER A 149 31.84 -15.29 -19.95
N THR A 150 32.44 -16.32 -19.35
CA THR A 150 31.97 -16.88 -18.07
C THR A 150 31.95 -15.84 -16.96
N PHE A 151 32.92 -14.91 -16.96
CA PHE A 151 32.96 -13.81 -16.01
C PHE A 151 31.79 -12.84 -16.20
N HIS A 152 31.45 -12.50 -17.44
CA HIS A 152 30.27 -11.70 -17.75
C HIS A 152 29.00 -12.37 -17.25
N ARG A 153 28.78 -13.64 -17.59
CA ARG A 153 27.60 -14.41 -17.16
C ARG A 153 27.47 -14.50 -15.63
N TYR A 154 28.59 -14.63 -14.92
CA TYR A 154 28.61 -14.59 -13.46
C TYR A 154 28.20 -13.22 -12.92
N LEU A 155 28.75 -12.13 -13.46
CA LEU A 155 28.39 -10.76 -13.06
C LEU A 155 26.93 -10.43 -13.36
N SER A 156 26.37 -10.92 -14.46
CA SER A 156 24.99 -10.64 -14.83
C SER A 156 23.97 -11.13 -13.79
N VAL A 157 24.31 -12.14 -12.97
CA VAL A 157 23.48 -12.56 -11.82
C VAL A 157 23.40 -11.46 -10.77
N PHE A 158 24.52 -10.82 -10.46
CA PHE A 158 24.53 -9.68 -9.54
C PHE A 158 23.88 -8.46 -10.17
N SER A 159 24.15 -8.18 -11.44
CA SER A 159 23.44 -7.13 -12.18
C SER A 159 21.93 -7.33 -12.13
N SER A 160 21.46 -8.58 -12.12
CA SER A 160 20.03 -8.91 -11.95
C SER A 160 19.50 -8.45 -10.60
N ILE A 161 20.10 -8.96 -9.53
CA ILE A 161 19.72 -8.61 -8.15
C ILE A 161 19.76 -7.11 -7.91
N TYR A 162 20.79 -6.42 -8.41
CA TYR A 162 20.95 -4.97 -8.23
C TYR A 162 19.90 -4.17 -9.01
N ASN A 163 19.60 -4.54 -10.25
CA ASN A 163 18.55 -3.86 -11.01
C ASN A 163 17.18 -4.01 -10.33
N ASP A 164 16.90 -5.17 -9.72
CA ASP A 164 15.66 -5.38 -8.96
C ASP A 164 15.61 -4.48 -7.71
N PHE A 165 16.75 -4.21 -7.09
CA PHE A 165 16.84 -3.22 -6.01
C PHE A 165 16.68 -1.79 -6.52
N ASP A 166 17.34 -1.42 -7.60
CA ASP A 166 17.22 -0.09 -8.21
C ASP A 166 15.76 0.19 -8.60
N GLU A 167 15.05 -0.78 -9.19
CA GLU A 167 13.62 -0.63 -9.50
C GLU A 167 12.78 -0.43 -8.23
N LYS A 168 13.06 -1.14 -7.13
CA LYS A 168 12.38 -0.89 -5.85
C LYS A 168 12.69 0.48 -5.26
N ILE A 169 13.92 0.95 -5.42
CA ILE A 169 14.36 2.27 -4.94
C ILE A 169 13.72 3.38 -5.77
N ASP A 170 13.65 3.22 -7.10
CA ASP A 170 13.04 4.20 -7.99
C ASP A 170 11.54 4.37 -7.71
N ASN A 171 10.87 3.34 -7.19
CA ASN A 171 9.46 3.37 -6.78
C ASN A 171 9.28 3.55 -5.26
N ILE A 172 10.29 4.05 -4.54
CA ILE A 172 10.21 4.26 -3.08
C ILE A 172 9.15 5.32 -2.70
N ASP A 173 8.85 6.22 -3.63
CA ASP A 173 7.78 7.22 -3.48
C ASP A 173 6.41 6.56 -3.30
N GLU A 174 6.15 5.44 -4.00
CA GLU A 174 4.91 4.68 -3.82
C GLU A 174 4.82 4.04 -2.42
N ILE A 175 5.96 3.63 -1.86
CA ILE A 175 6.03 3.06 -0.50
C ILE A 175 5.78 4.14 0.55
N LEU A 176 6.29 5.36 0.33
CA LEU A 176 6.12 6.50 1.25
C LEU A 176 4.72 7.13 1.20
N ASP A 177 3.95 6.88 0.15
CA ASP A 177 2.54 7.30 0.06
C ASP A 177 1.69 6.50 1.06
N ILE A 178 1.16 7.17 2.08
CA ILE A 178 0.34 6.59 3.15
C ILE A 178 -0.84 5.75 2.62
N GLU A 179 -1.39 6.12 1.45
CA GLU A 179 -2.53 5.40 0.85
C GLU A 179 -2.13 4.09 0.19
N LYS A 180 -0.95 4.05 -0.42
CA LYS A 180 -0.46 2.89 -1.18
C LYS A 180 0.46 1.99 -0.37
N ALA A 181 1.03 2.52 0.70
CA ALA A 181 1.97 1.81 1.55
C ALA A 181 1.36 0.51 2.11
N PRO A 182 2.15 -0.58 2.14
CA PRO A 182 1.79 -1.79 2.88
C PRO A 182 1.53 -1.49 4.36
N GLU A 183 0.60 -2.23 4.98
CA GLU A 183 0.13 -1.97 6.34
C GLU A 183 1.26 -2.01 7.39
N GLU A 184 2.25 -2.88 7.16
CA GLU A 184 3.42 -3.08 8.00
C GLU A 184 4.22 -1.77 8.19
N PHE A 185 4.30 -0.95 7.12
CA PHE A 185 5.04 0.31 7.14
C PHE A 185 4.33 1.43 7.89
N LEU A 186 3.00 1.38 8.00
CA LEU A 186 2.23 2.43 8.67
C LEU A 186 2.62 2.60 10.14
N SER A 187 2.98 1.51 10.81
CA SER A 187 3.47 1.55 12.19
C SER A 187 4.77 2.34 12.35
N TYR A 188 5.68 2.22 11.38
CA TYR A 188 6.92 3.00 11.35
C TYR A 188 6.64 4.47 11.05
N TYR A 189 5.69 4.76 10.15
CA TYR A 189 5.29 6.13 9.83
C TYR A 189 4.68 6.83 11.04
N ALA A 190 3.83 6.13 11.79
CA ALA A 190 3.29 6.64 13.05
C ALA A 190 4.43 6.99 14.03
N GLN A 191 5.40 6.08 14.18
CA GLN A 191 6.55 6.28 15.05
C GLN A 191 7.41 7.49 14.64
N TRP A 192 7.64 7.70 13.34
CA TRP A 192 8.35 8.89 12.84
C TRP A 192 7.62 10.19 13.16
N LEU A 193 6.28 10.15 13.13
CA LEU A 193 5.43 11.26 13.52
C LEU A 193 5.21 11.36 15.04
N GLY A 194 5.88 10.52 15.84
CA GLY A 194 5.78 10.56 17.30
C GLY A 194 4.43 10.07 17.85
N ILE A 195 3.66 9.32 17.04
CA ILE A 195 2.37 8.74 17.41
C ILE A 195 2.52 7.22 17.52
N ARG A 196 1.92 6.63 18.54
CA ARG A 196 1.80 5.18 18.69
C ARG A 196 0.33 4.81 18.59
N LEU A 197 -0.02 4.11 17.53
CA LEU A 197 -1.38 3.60 17.31
C LEU A 197 -1.42 2.12 17.65
N GLU A 198 -2.53 1.69 18.25
CA GLU A 198 -2.76 0.28 18.54
C GLU A 198 -3.10 -0.49 17.27
N ALA A 199 -2.69 -1.76 17.20
CA ALA A 199 -3.00 -2.65 16.06
C ALA A 199 -4.51 -2.95 15.92
N SER A 200 -5.31 -2.58 16.92
CA SER A 200 -6.76 -2.73 16.91
C SER A 200 -7.48 -1.65 16.09
N VAL A 201 -6.79 -0.57 15.71
CA VAL A 201 -7.37 0.50 14.90
C VAL A 201 -7.54 0.02 13.45
N PRO A 202 -8.74 0.14 12.85
CA PRO A 202 -8.95 -0.19 11.45
C PRO A 202 -7.99 0.54 10.51
N ILE A 203 -7.53 -0.13 9.46
CA ILE A 203 -6.48 0.38 8.57
C ILE A 203 -6.85 1.72 7.90
N GLU A 204 -8.13 1.90 7.56
CA GLU A 204 -8.64 3.13 6.95
C GLU A 204 -8.59 4.30 7.92
N VAL A 205 -8.86 4.04 9.21
CA VAL A 205 -8.76 5.05 10.27
C VAL A 205 -7.30 5.35 10.57
N TYR A 206 -6.43 4.32 10.54
CA TYR A 206 -4.99 4.46 10.71
C TYR A 206 -4.39 5.39 9.66
N ARG A 207 -4.70 5.17 8.38
CA ARG A 207 -4.24 6.03 7.27
C ARG A 207 -4.74 7.47 7.40
N LYS A 208 -6.01 7.67 7.76
CA LYS A 208 -6.57 9.01 8.03
C LYS A 208 -5.84 9.73 9.16
N LEU A 209 -5.55 9.03 10.27
CA LEU A 209 -4.79 9.58 11.38
C LEU A 209 -3.38 9.98 10.97
N LEU A 210 -2.68 9.14 10.19
CA LEU A 210 -1.35 9.47 9.66
C LEU A 210 -1.37 10.69 8.74
N ARG A 211 -2.40 10.83 7.90
CA ARG A 211 -2.56 11.99 7.02
C ARG A 211 -2.67 13.29 7.80
N GLU A 212 -3.41 13.29 8.90
CA GLU A 212 -3.61 14.46 9.76
C GLU A 212 -2.56 14.58 10.88
N ALA A 213 -1.68 13.59 11.04
CA ALA A 213 -0.74 13.52 12.16
C ALA A 213 0.18 14.75 12.27
N TYR A 214 0.62 15.30 11.14
CA TYR A 214 1.42 16.53 11.14
C TYR A 214 0.63 17.71 11.72
N GLU A 215 -0.60 17.94 11.25
CA GLU A 215 -1.45 19.01 11.77
C GLU A 215 -1.77 18.78 13.24
N LEU A 216 -2.17 17.56 13.62
CA LEU A 216 -2.46 17.20 15.01
C LEU A 216 -1.27 17.48 15.93
N ASN A 217 -0.05 17.12 15.52
CA ASN A 217 1.16 17.39 16.28
C ASN A 217 1.44 18.90 16.41
N SER A 218 1.09 19.71 15.42
CA SER A 218 1.28 21.17 15.47
C SER A 218 0.37 21.87 16.49
N ILE A 219 -0.82 21.29 16.77
CA ILE A 219 -1.80 21.81 17.74
C ILE A 219 -1.88 20.95 19.01
N LYS A 220 -0.82 20.19 19.30
CA LYS A 220 -0.78 19.25 20.43
C LYS A 220 -1.09 19.95 21.77
N GLY A 221 -1.91 19.29 22.59
CA GLY A 221 -2.33 19.81 23.89
C GLY A 221 -3.49 20.81 23.85
N THR A 222 -4.03 21.14 22.66
CA THR A 222 -5.22 21.99 22.53
C THR A 222 -6.51 21.18 22.56
N ALA A 223 -7.60 21.84 22.95
CA ALA A 223 -8.95 21.29 22.85
C ALA A 223 -9.32 20.88 21.41
N GLU A 224 -8.81 21.61 20.41
CA GLU A 224 -9.06 21.31 19.00
C GLU A 224 -8.41 19.99 18.56
N ALA A 225 -7.19 19.70 19.03
CA ALA A 225 -6.53 18.42 18.76
C ALA A 225 -7.35 17.24 19.30
N PHE A 226 -7.85 17.35 20.53
CA PHE A 226 -8.68 16.32 21.14
C PHE A 226 -9.99 16.10 20.38
N LYS A 227 -10.66 17.18 19.94
CA LYS A 227 -11.89 17.07 19.13
C LYS A 227 -11.64 16.36 17.81
N ARG A 228 -10.56 16.72 17.10
CA ARG A 228 -10.16 16.06 15.85
C ARG A 228 -9.83 14.59 16.06
N ILE A 229 -9.07 14.25 17.10
CA ILE A 229 -8.73 12.85 17.43
C ILE A 229 -9.99 12.01 17.68
N VAL A 230 -10.92 12.51 18.49
CA VAL A 230 -12.19 11.80 18.76
C VAL A 230 -12.99 11.61 17.48
N ARG A 231 -13.11 12.64 16.65
CA ARG A 231 -13.83 12.58 15.37
C ARG A 231 -13.18 11.59 14.39
N LEU A 232 -11.85 11.53 14.31
CA LEU A 232 -11.13 10.62 13.42
C LEU A 232 -11.29 9.15 13.84
N LEU A 233 -11.22 8.86 15.13
CA LEU A 233 -11.31 7.49 15.65
C LEU A 233 -12.75 6.98 15.75
N THR A 234 -13.69 7.79 16.22
CA THR A 234 -15.05 7.35 16.52
C THR A 234 -16.08 7.79 15.47
N GLY A 235 -15.77 8.79 14.65
CA GLY A 235 -16.74 9.43 13.76
C GLY A 235 -17.73 10.38 14.45
N TYR A 236 -17.73 10.44 15.78
CA TYR A 236 -18.65 11.29 16.56
C TYR A 236 -18.05 12.66 16.87
N GLU A 237 -18.94 13.63 17.09
CA GLU A 237 -18.56 14.93 17.65
C GLU A 237 -18.41 14.83 19.16
N CYS A 238 -17.55 15.68 19.73
CA CYS A 238 -17.35 15.74 21.17
C CYS A 238 -17.32 17.16 21.73
N LYS A 239 -17.70 17.29 22.99
CA LYS A 239 -17.63 18.52 23.76
C LYS A 239 -16.62 18.35 24.89
N ILE A 240 -15.72 19.32 25.00
CA ILE A 240 -14.70 19.35 26.04
C ILE A 240 -15.19 20.30 27.12
N ILE A 241 -15.20 19.83 28.36
CA ILE A 241 -15.58 20.59 29.55
C ILE A 241 -14.38 20.63 30.48
N GLU A 242 -13.98 21.85 30.85
CA GLU A 242 -12.95 22.10 31.85
C GLU A 242 -13.60 22.62 33.13
N ARG A 243 -13.05 22.24 34.29
CA ARG A 243 -13.61 22.63 35.59
C ARG A 243 -13.49 24.12 35.91
N VAL A 244 -12.57 24.83 35.27
CA VAL A 244 -12.31 26.25 35.53
C VAL A 244 -13.50 27.16 35.11
N PHE A 245 -14.42 26.68 34.27
CA PHE A 245 -15.56 27.49 33.75
C PHE A 245 -16.82 27.47 34.63
N TRP A 246 -16.78 26.91 35.83
CA TRP A 246 -17.96 26.77 36.67
C TRP A 246 -18.11 27.97 37.62
N ASP A 247 -18.94 28.94 37.25
CA ASP A 247 -19.24 30.13 38.05
C ASP A 247 -20.37 29.88 39.09
N GLY A 248 -20.14 30.30 40.34
CA GLY A 248 -21.19 30.64 41.31
C GLY A 248 -22.01 29.50 41.96
N GLN A 249 -23.14 29.89 42.58
CA GLN A 249 -24.04 29.12 43.47
C GLN A 249 -24.47 27.72 42.97
N TYR A 250 -24.30 27.43 41.67
CA TYR A 250 -24.57 26.13 41.07
C TYR A 250 -23.60 25.04 41.55
N LEU A 251 -22.34 25.41 41.81
CA LEU A 251 -21.31 24.51 42.34
C LEU A 251 -21.62 24.10 43.78
N GLU A 252 -22.12 25.03 44.61
CA GLU A 252 -22.44 24.75 46.02
C GLU A 252 -23.62 23.77 46.17
N LYS A 253 -24.63 23.84 45.30
CA LYS A 253 -25.81 22.97 45.37
C LYS A 253 -25.61 21.57 44.82
N ASN A 254 -24.72 21.39 43.84
CA ASN A 254 -24.56 20.12 43.11
C ASN A 254 -23.13 19.56 43.21
N ARG A 255 -22.37 19.98 44.21
CA ARG A 255 -20.93 19.70 44.34
C ARG A 255 -20.59 18.21 44.23
N GLU A 256 -21.31 17.35 44.94
CA GLU A 256 -21.04 15.90 44.96
C GLU A 256 -21.25 15.26 43.59
N MET A 257 -22.38 15.55 42.93
CA MET A 257 -22.67 15.08 41.57
C MET A 257 -21.62 15.58 40.56
N LEU A 258 -21.20 16.84 40.66
CA LEU A 258 -20.22 17.42 39.74
C LEU A 258 -18.82 16.85 39.94
N GLU A 259 -18.41 16.62 41.18
CA GLU A 259 -17.14 15.96 41.51
C GLU A 259 -17.13 14.50 41.04
N GLU A 260 -18.27 13.81 41.06
CA GLU A 260 -18.41 12.43 40.56
C GLU A 260 -18.34 12.36 39.02
N LEU A 261 -18.96 13.32 38.32
CA LEU A 261 -19.03 13.33 36.85
C LEU A 261 -17.77 13.92 36.19
N PHE A 262 -17.14 14.93 36.79
CA PHE A 262 -16.09 15.73 36.15
C PHE A 262 -14.74 15.73 36.90
N GLY A 263 -14.66 15.05 38.04
CA GLY A 263 -13.43 14.90 38.81
C GLY A 263 -13.19 15.99 39.87
N LYS A 264 -12.24 15.72 40.77
CA LYS A 264 -11.97 16.51 42.00
C LYS A 264 -10.84 17.53 41.90
N ASP A 265 -10.05 17.52 40.83
CA ASP A 265 -8.94 18.46 40.65
C ASP A 265 -9.23 19.51 39.57
N ASP A 266 -8.60 20.67 39.67
CA ASP A 266 -8.75 21.77 38.70
C ASP A 266 -8.14 21.44 37.32
N ASN A 267 -7.28 20.41 37.27
CA ASN A 267 -6.64 19.92 36.06
C ASN A 267 -7.41 18.77 35.38
N CYS A 268 -8.65 18.52 35.79
CA CYS A 268 -9.52 17.53 35.17
C CYS A 268 -10.21 18.12 33.92
N VAL A 269 -10.07 17.42 32.81
CA VAL A 269 -10.73 17.73 31.54
C VAL A 269 -11.62 16.55 31.15
N THR A 270 -12.89 16.82 30.93
CA THR A 270 -13.87 15.80 30.57
C THR A 270 -14.26 15.93 29.10
N ILE A 271 -14.14 14.83 28.37
CA ILE A 271 -14.52 14.72 26.96
C ILE A 271 -15.85 13.97 26.88
N LEU A 272 -16.89 14.70 26.48
CA LEU A 272 -18.23 14.17 26.24
C LEU A 272 -18.36 13.78 24.77
N ILE A 273 -18.60 12.50 24.49
CA ILE A 273 -18.75 11.96 23.14
C ILE A 273 -20.22 11.63 22.89
N TYR A 274 -20.80 12.18 21.82
CA TYR A 274 -22.20 11.94 21.46
C TYR A 274 -22.32 10.70 20.55
N GLY A 275 -22.33 9.50 21.15
CA GLY A 275 -22.36 8.26 20.39
C GLY A 275 -22.35 7.01 21.26
N GLU A 276 -22.29 5.85 20.62
CA GLU A 276 -22.17 4.56 21.29
C GLU A 276 -20.71 4.23 21.60
N LYS A 277 -20.49 3.48 22.69
CA LYS A 277 -19.17 3.06 23.15
C LYS A 277 -18.72 1.79 22.43
N ASP A 278 -17.66 1.91 21.64
CA ASP A 278 -16.91 0.77 21.12
C ASP A 278 -15.66 0.54 21.98
N PHE A 279 -15.59 -0.62 22.67
CA PHE A 279 -14.49 -0.94 23.59
C PHE A 279 -13.11 -1.01 22.92
N VAL A 280 -13.05 -1.37 21.64
CA VAL A 280 -11.80 -1.52 20.91
C VAL A 280 -11.26 -0.14 20.54
N ILE A 281 -12.13 0.72 20.03
CA ILE A 281 -11.80 2.10 19.66
C ILE A 281 -11.54 2.95 20.90
N ASP A 282 -12.29 2.74 21.99
CA ASP A 282 -12.13 3.48 23.25
C ASP A 282 -10.74 3.29 23.86
N ARG A 283 -10.18 2.08 23.79
CA ARG A 283 -8.79 1.83 24.24
C ARG A 283 -7.78 2.60 23.39
N ALA A 284 -7.91 2.51 22.07
CA ALA A 284 -7.03 3.25 21.15
C ALA A 284 -7.17 4.76 21.32
N LEU A 285 -8.39 5.25 21.57
CA LEU A 285 -8.69 6.65 21.85
C LEU A 285 -8.03 7.10 23.16
N ALA A 286 -8.19 6.35 24.25
CA ALA A 286 -7.56 6.66 25.53
C ALA A 286 -6.02 6.68 25.40
N SER A 287 -5.45 5.71 24.69
CA SER A 287 -4.01 5.65 24.40
C SER A 287 -3.52 6.86 23.60
N LEU A 288 -4.27 7.27 22.58
CA LEU A 288 -3.92 8.40 21.72
C LEU A 288 -4.08 9.74 22.44
N LEU A 289 -5.21 9.95 23.14
CA LEU A 289 -5.44 11.16 23.94
C LEU A 289 -4.36 11.34 25.01
N ASN A 290 -3.92 10.25 25.63
CA ASN A 290 -2.83 10.27 26.60
C ASN A 290 -1.48 10.72 25.98
N GLN A 291 -1.23 10.42 24.71
CA GLN A 291 -0.03 10.89 24.01
C GLN A 291 -0.10 12.37 23.65
N PHE A 292 -1.31 12.92 23.52
CA PHE A 292 -1.57 14.32 23.17
C PHE A 292 -1.84 15.23 24.38
N LYS A 293 -1.98 14.65 25.59
CA LYS A 293 -2.31 15.42 26.78
C LYS A 293 -1.18 16.34 27.24
N PRO A 294 -1.49 17.58 27.67
CA PRO A 294 -0.53 18.41 28.39
C PRO A 294 -0.10 17.73 29.70
N ALA A 295 1.07 18.11 30.21
CA ALA A 295 1.55 17.61 31.49
C ALA A 295 0.54 17.92 32.61
N MET A 296 0.37 16.98 33.54
CA MET A 296 -0.52 17.09 34.73
C MET A 296 -2.03 17.17 34.46
N VAL A 297 -2.49 17.11 33.21
CA VAL A 297 -3.92 17.04 32.89
C VAL A 297 -4.44 15.61 33.05
N GLN A 298 -5.57 15.45 33.73
CA GLN A 298 -6.31 14.20 33.80
C GLN A 298 -7.48 14.24 32.83
N ILE A 299 -7.66 13.17 32.05
CA ILE A 299 -8.72 13.09 31.04
C ILE A 299 -9.74 12.04 31.48
N SER A 300 -11.01 12.44 31.51
CA SER A 300 -12.15 11.54 31.67
C SER A 300 -12.95 11.51 30.38
N ILE A 301 -13.30 10.30 29.92
CA ILE A 301 -14.10 10.09 28.70
C ILE A 301 -15.48 9.59 29.11
N ILE A 302 -16.52 10.29 28.66
CA ILE A 302 -17.91 9.93 28.92
C ILE A 302 -18.66 9.88 27.59
N TYR A 303 -19.39 8.79 27.38
CA TYR A 303 -20.28 8.61 26.24
C TYR A 303 -21.69 9.04 26.62
N ILE A 304 -22.36 9.78 25.75
CA ILE A 304 -23.75 10.19 25.92
C ILE A 304 -24.58 9.44 24.88
N GLY A 305 -25.19 8.33 25.29
CA GLY A 305 -26.03 7.49 24.44
C GLY A 305 -27.43 8.10 24.18
N ALA A 306 -28.01 7.83 23.01
CA ALA A 306 -29.39 8.18 22.70
C ALA A 306 -30.35 7.24 23.46
N GLY A 307 -30.80 7.67 24.64
CA GLY A 307 -31.83 6.97 25.41
C GLY A 307 -31.35 6.27 26.69
N GLU A 308 -30.37 6.84 27.39
CA GLU A 308 -30.10 6.40 28.76
C GLU A 308 -31.28 6.71 29.67
N VAL A 309 -31.62 5.75 30.53
CA VAL A 309 -32.56 5.90 31.65
C VAL A 309 -32.12 7.12 32.46
N MET A 310 -33.07 7.94 32.91
CA MET A 310 -32.82 9.08 33.81
C MET A 310 -32.09 8.59 35.08
N ASP A 311 -30.77 8.57 35.01
CA ASP A 311 -29.87 8.62 36.14
C ASP A 311 -28.58 9.30 35.70
N SER A 312 -28.07 10.18 36.57
CA SER A 312 -26.78 10.89 36.65
C SER A 312 -26.06 11.46 35.40
N TYR A 313 -26.22 10.91 34.18
CA TYR A 313 -25.60 11.38 32.92
C TYR A 313 -26.60 11.89 31.88
N SER A 314 -27.81 12.27 32.30
CA SER A 314 -28.82 12.87 31.42
C SER A 314 -28.66 14.39 31.32
N PHE A 315 -27.97 14.88 30.29
CA PHE A 315 -27.92 16.32 30.01
C PHE A 315 -29.25 16.79 29.37
N LEU A 316 -29.98 17.63 30.11
CA LEU A 316 -31.29 18.18 29.77
C LEU A 316 -31.37 18.90 28.41
N SER A 317 -30.23 19.33 27.87
CA SER A 317 -30.14 20.05 26.59
C SER A 317 -29.99 19.14 25.35
N GLY A 318 -29.80 17.83 25.52
CA GLY A 318 -29.54 16.92 24.38
C GLY A 318 -30.42 15.66 24.37
N ASN A 319 -30.50 14.94 25.50
CA ASN A 319 -31.02 13.57 25.51
C ASN A 319 -32.21 13.35 26.47
N ALA A 320 -32.79 14.41 27.04
CA ALA A 320 -33.95 14.27 27.92
C ALA A 320 -35.22 13.97 27.11
N LYS A 321 -35.58 12.69 26.97
CA LYS A 321 -36.95 12.27 26.65
C LYS A 321 -37.66 11.86 27.94
N ILE A 322 -38.80 12.49 28.20
CA ILE A 322 -39.73 12.05 29.25
C ILE A 322 -40.35 10.75 28.76
N MET A 323 -40.19 9.69 29.56
CA MET A 323 -40.66 8.35 29.24
C MET A 323 -42.19 8.32 29.17
N ASP A 324 -42.74 8.10 27.97
CA ASP A 324 -44.15 7.79 27.81
C ASP A 324 -44.36 6.33 28.27
N ARG A 325 -45.25 6.12 29.24
CA ARG A 325 -45.52 4.81 29.82
C ARG A 325 -46.21 3.94 28.77
N ASN A 326 -45.45 3.09 28.08
CA ASN A 326 -46.02 1.92 27.44
C ASN A 326 -45.28 0.64 27.85
N GLU A 327 -46.13 -0.31 28.20
CA GLU A 327 -45.99 -1.68 28.69
C GLU A 327 -44.63 -2.37 28.54
N GLY A 328 -44.20 -2.95 29.67
CA GLY A 328 -42.92 -3.61 29.84
C GLY A 328 -42.71 -4.79 28.89
N ILE A 329 -41.64 -4.69 28.11
CA ILE A 329 -40.93 -5.82 27.53
C ILE A 329 -39.54 -5.81 28.15
N ILE A 330 -39.27 -6.83 28.97
CA ILE A 330 -37.97 -7.04 29.61
C ILE A 330 -37.03 -7.60 28.54
N ASP A 331 -36.27 -6.73 27.88
CA ASP A 331 -35.14 -7.14 27.06
C ASP A 331 -33.81 -6.86 27.78
N LYS A 332 -32.94 -7.85 27.76
CA LYS A 332 -31.90 -8.12 28.76
C LYS A 332 -30.58 -7.42 28.40
N LYS A 333 -30.62 -6.12 28.08
CA LYS A 333 -29.45 -5.34 27.60
C LYS A 333 -29.30 -3.92 28.16
N MET A 334 -29.85 -3.61 29.34
CA MET A 334 -29.42 -2.41 30.08
C MET A 334 -28.23 -2.75 30.97
N ARG A 335 -27.05 -2.19 30.65
CA ARG A 335 -25.87 -2.20 31.53
C ARG A 335 -25.37 -0.77 31.72
N LEU A 336 -25.00 -0.49 32.97
CA LEU A 336 -24.57 0.79 33.52
C LEU A 336 -23.44 1.45 32.70
N GLY A 337 -23.48 2.78 32.62
CA GLY A 337 -22.40 3.59 32.07
C GLY A 337 -21.18 3.57 32.98
N ASP A 338 -20.14 2.84 32.54
CA ASP A 338 -18.81 2.86 33.18
C ASP A 338 -17.97 3.99 32.56
N GLY A 339 -17.71 5.04 33.35
CA GLY A 339 -16.74 6.08 33.04
C GLY A 339 -15.30 5.58 33.23
N LEU A 340 -14.43 5.85 32.26
CA LEU A 340 -13.00 5.53 32.36
C LEU A 340 -12.25 6.79 32.82
N ILE A 341 -11.60 6.74 33.98
CA ILE A 341 -10.74 7.82 34.49
C ILE A 341 -9.29 7.45 34.21
N MET A 342 -8.60 8.27 33.41
CA MET A 342 -7.18 8.10 33.08
C MET A 342 -6.35 9.10 33.89
N SER A 343 -5.54 8.59 34.83
CA SER A 343 -4.61 9.37 35.66
C SER A 343 -3.31 9.70 34.94
#